data_AF-G0PAW1-F1
#
_entry.id   AF-G0PAW1-F1
#
_cell.length_a   1.000
_cell.length_b   1.000
_cell.length_c   1.000
_cell.angle_alpha   90.00
_cell.angle_beta   90.00
_cell.angle_gamma   90.00
#
_symmetry.space_group_name_H-M   'P 1'
#
loop_
_entity.id
_entity.type
_entity.pdbx_description
1 polymer ?
#
loop_
_entity_poly.entity_id
_entity_poly.type
_entity_poly.pdbx_seq_one_letter_code
_entity_poly.pdbx_strand_id
1 'polypeptide(L)'
;MTEQQIYRDQENHFFLNFVGGKCEETESPLIIKAVIDEYMLSGTSLTFGALRKCVDDFKARVCQLKELDVNSKVKLLFGLSVTVNAKCLKELRNVAHVDVDKRRRITKYIANNGSLRLEGSHVKSFQTMKTITTDCDEEEKECELENVHVAPVPKRSRRERTADELNSNLVATDNDENEEVVTIGGKPPKQQHQNVIAVEPEVNDETTLNIAFNKKDHPEQPNRKLTLPLASKKEFLHFLLDSIKVMNLPVNKNMLARLNGMIAKIEEFQTLGLQVERNVEIEKFHTMVLSAVTVSVKNATERNHEDSRSLREFLMLMEMGILTLELPELQELQIRINEALKDPANQNKRVHVSNIGKALETILDIFVTKR
;
A
#
# COMPACT_ATOMS: atom_id res chain seq x y z
N MET A 1 -24.38 0.19 -7.59
CA MET A 1 -23.06 -0.48 -7.42
C MET A 1 -22.71 -0.45 -5.94
N THR A 2 -21.83 -1.34 -5.46
CA THR A 2 -21.32 -1.25 -4.07
C THR A 2 -20.17 -0.23 -3.99
N GLU A 3 -20.02 0.40 -2.83
CA GLU A 3 -18.93 1.35 -2.53
C GLU A 3 -17.54 0.73 -2.81
N GLN A 4 -17.34 -0.53 -2.42
CA GLN A 4 -16.12 -1.29 -2.68
C GLN A 4 -15.82 -1.54 -4.17
N GLN A 5 -16.84 -1.48 -5.05
CA GLN A 5 -16.65 -1.59 -6.49
C GLN A 5 -16.24 -0.24 -7.08
N ILE A 6 -16.89 0.85 -6.66
CA ILE A 6 -16.57 2.23 -7.09
C ILE A 6 -15.10 2.55 -6.77
N TYR A 7 -14.66 2.31 -5.52
CA TYR A 7 -13.28 2.50 -5.10
C TYR A 7 -12.28 1.62 -5.88
N ARG A 8 -12.67 0.39 -6.26
CA ARG A 8 -11.83 -0.49 -7.07
C ARG A 8 -11.64 0.02 -8.50
N ASP A 9 -12.72 0.50 -9.12
CA ASP A 9 -12.67 1.01 -10.48
C ASP A 9 -11.93 2.36 -10.55
N GLN A 10 -11.98 3.15 -9.47
CA GLN A 10 -11.11 4.31 -9.28
C GLN A 10 -9.63 3.92 -9.12
N GLU A 11 -9.26 3.01 -8.21
CA GLU A 11 -7.87 2.51 -8.09
C GLU A 11 -7.32 1.91 -9.40
N ASN A 12 -8.18 1.25 -10.17
CA ASN A 12 -7.85 0.77 -11.52
C ASN A 12 -7.59 1.94 -12.49
N HIS A 13 -8.39 3.01 -12.45
CA HIS A 13 -8.20 4.21 -13.27
C HIS A 13 -6.86 4.90 -12.97
N PHE A 14 -6.57 5.19 -11.69
CA PHE A 14 -5.29 5.76 -11.25
C PHE A 14 -4.10 4.91 -11.69
N PHE A 15 -4.20 3.59 -11.54
CA PHE A 15 -3.16 2.69 -12.00
C PHE A 15 -2.98 2.69 -13.52
N LEU A 16 -4.06 2.77 -14.31
CA LEU A 16 -3.97 2.85 -15.76
C LEU A 16 -3.46 4.22 -16.24
N ASN A 17 -3.76 5.32 -15.54
CA ASN A 17 -3.16 6.64 -15.78
C ASN A 17 -1.64 6.58 -15.58
N PHE A 18 -1.19 6.07 -14.43
CA PHE A 18 0.24 5.87 -14.12
C PHE A 18 0.94 5.00 -15.17
N VAL A 19 0.33 3.86 -15.53
CA VAL A 19 0.84 2.97 -16.59
C VAL A 19 0.87 3.67 -17.96
N GLY A 20 -0.09 4.56 -18.24
CA GLY A 20 -0.12 5.39 -19.43
C GLY A 20 1.03 6.39 -19.50
N GLY A 21 1.25 7.17 -18.44
CA GLY A 21 2.39 8.10 -18.33
C GLY A 21 3.74 7.39 -18.52
N LYS A 22 3.91 6.22 -17.90
CA LYS A 22 5.11 5.37 -18.11
C LYS A 22 5.27 4.86 -19.54
N CYS A 23 4.19 4.76 -20.33
CA CYS A 23 4.29 4.48 -21.76
C CYS A 23 4.63 5.75 -22.57
N GLU A 24 4.15 6.92 -22.16
CA GLU A 24 4.44 8.19 -22.81
C GLU A 24 5.91 8.60 -22.71
N GLU A 25 6.56 8.30 -21.58
CA GLU A 25 7.96 8.62 -21.28
C GLU A 25 8.98 7.64 -21.87
N THR A 26 8.56 6.47 -22.40
CA THR A 26 9.50 5.37 -22.69
C THR A 26 9.80 5.14 -24.17
N GLU A 27 11.09 4.99 -24.46
CA GLU A 27 11.61 4.57 -25.77
C GLU A 27 11.75 3.03 -25.90
N SER A 28 11.50 2.27 -24.82
CA SER A 28 11.68 0.81 -24.78
C SER A 28 10.49 0.07 -24.14
N PRO A 29 10.28 -1.24 -24.41
CA PRO A 29 9.13 -1.96 -23.86
C PRO A 29 9.17 -2.12 -22.33
N LEU A 30 8.08 -1.77 -21.64
CA LEU A 30 8.01 -1.74 -20.19
C LEU A 30 8.07 -3.15 -19.56
N ILE A 31 8.94 -3.29 -18.57
CA ILE A 31 8.92 -4.45 -17.66
C ILE A 31 7.73 -4.29 -16.71
N ILE A 32 6.56 -4.77 -17.13
CA ILE A 32 5.28 -4.66 -16.39
C ILE A 32 5.38 -5.08 -14.91
N LYS A 33 6.29 -6.01 -14.55
CA LYS A 33 6.53 -6.35 -13.14
C LYS A 33 7.09 -5.14 -12.38
N ALA A 34 8.13 -4.49 -12.90
CA ALA A 34 8.75 -3.31 -12.27
C ALA A 34 7.78 -2.13 -12.20
N VAL A 35 6.93 -1.92 -13.21
CA VAL A 35 5.89 -0.86 -13.19
C VAL A 35 4.82 -1.13 -12.12
N ILE A 36 4.44 -2.40 -11.91
CA ILE A 36 3.53 -2.77 -10.81
C ILE A 36 4.24 -2.65 -9.46
N ASP A 37 5.48 -3.13 -9.34
CA ASP A 37 6.27 -3.04 -8.11
C ASP A 37 6.49 -1.55 -7.71
N GLU A 38 6.73 -0.66 -8.69
CA GLU A 38 6.81 0.80 -8.51
C GLU A 38 5.48 1.40 -8.08
N TYR A 39 4.37 1.10 -8.77
CA TYR A 39 3.04 1.58 -8.37
C TYR A 39 2.63 1.06 -6.99
N MET A 40 3.07 -0.14 -6.58
CA MET A 40 2.84 -0.65 -5.23
C MET A 40 3.58 0.15 -4.14
N LEU A 41 4.61 0.93 -4.47
CA LEU A 41 5.19 1.90 -3.54
C LEU A 41 4.22 3.06 -3.24
N SER A 42 3.26 3.40 -4.12
CA SER A 42 2.22 4.43 -3.84
C SER A 42 1.25 4.07 -2.69
N GLY A 43 1.36 2.87 -2.12
CA GLY A 43 0.52 2.44 -0.99
C GLY A 43 -0.85 1.86 -1.36
N THR A 44 -1.10 1.60 -2.65
CA THR A 44 -2.36 1.01 -3.15
C THR A 44 -2.78 -0.26 -2.41
N SER A 45 -4.10 -0.43 -2.25
CA SER A 45 -4.71 -1.62 -1.63
C SER A 45 -4.98 -2.78 -2.60
N LEU A 46 -4.59 -2.61 -3.86
CA LEU A 46 -4.65 -3.65 -4.88
C LEU A 46 -3.44 -4.57 -4.79
N THR A 47 -3.67 -5.88 -4.88
CA THR A 47 -2.57 -6.86 -4.92
C THR A 47 -1.89 -6.85 -6.29
N PHE A 48 -0.63 -7.30 -6.36
CA PHE A 48 0.10 -7.50 -7.62
C PHE A 48 -0.76 -8.23 -8.68
N GLY A 49 -1.50 -9.28 -8.28
CA GLY A 49 -2.38 -10.02 -9.18
C GLY A 49 -3.59 -9.23 -9.69
N ALA A 50 -4.15 -8.33 -8.87
CA ALA A 50 -5.25 -7.46 -9.28
C ALA A 50 -4.77 -6.38 -10.27
N LEU A 51 -3.65 -5.71 -9.94
CA LEU A 51 -2.98 -4.75 -10.83
C LEU A 51 -2.58 -5.42 -12.14
N ARG A 52 -1.98 -6.61 -12.07
CA ARG A 52 -1.58 -7.38 -13.26
C ARG A 52 -2.77 -7.74 -14.15
N LYS A 53 -3.89 -8.16 -13.56
CA LYS A 53 -5.13 -8.38 -14.31
C LYS A 53 -5.64 -7.09 -14.95
N CYS A 54 -5.64 -5.97 -14.22
CA CYS A 54 -6.05 -4.67 -14.77
C CYS A 54 -5.23 -4.28 -16.01
N VAL A 55 -3.90 -4.47 -16.00
CA VAL A 55 -3.04 -4.29 -17.18
C VAL A 55 -3.49 -5.19 -18.34
N ASP A 56 -3.65 -6.49 -18.10
CA ASP A 56 -3.92 -7.45 -19.18
C ASP A 56 -5.38 -7.31 -19.73
N ASP A 57 -6.35 -6.91 -18.91
CA ASP A 57 -7.72 -6.52 -19.30
C ASP A 57 -7.76 -5.17 -20.07
N PHE A 58 -6.78 -4.28 -19.85
CA PHE A 58 -6.60 -3.05 -20.63
C PHE A 58 -5.98 -3.34 -22.00
N LYS A 59 -4.93 -4.17 -22.07
CA LYS A 59 -4.26 -4.56 -23.34
C LYS A 59 -5.22 -5.12 -24.39
N ALA A 60 -6.21 -5.91 -23.98
CA ALA A 60 -7.25 -6.44 -24.86
C ALA A 60 -8.07 -5.34 -25.59
N ARG A 61 -8.09 -4.12 -25.04
CA ARG A 61 -8.88 -2.99 -25.51
C ARG A 61 -8.05 -1.88 -26.18
N VAL A 62 -6.74 -1.78 -25.94
CA VAL A 62 -5.88 -0.68 -26.50
C VAL A 62 -6.04 -0.50 -28.01
N CYS A 63 -6.05 -1.59 -28.80
CA CYS A 63 -6.28 -1.51 -30.26
C CYS A 63 -7.60 -0.83 -30.65
N GLN A 64 -8.62 -0.91 -29.78
CA GLN A 64 -10.00 -0.50 -30.03
C GLN A 64 -10.29 0.94 -29.58
N LEU A 65 -9.43 1.54 -28.75
CA LEU A 65 -9.55 2.93 -28.29
C LEU A 65 -9.48 3.88 -29.51
N LYS A 66 -10.52 4.71 -29.68
CA LYS A 66 -10.62 5.68 -30.79
C LYS A 66 -10.29 7.12 -30.39
N GLU A 67 -10.33 7.40 -29.09
CA GLU A 67 -10.15 8.74 -28.51
C GLU A 67 -8.66 9.14 -28.37
N LEU A 68 -7.75 8.17 -28.46
CA LEU A 68 -6.31 8.40 -28.48
C LEU A 68 -5.82 8.70 -29.90
N ASP A 69 -4.89 9.64 -30.01
CA ASP A 69 -4.12 9.87 -31.23
C ASP A 69 -3.21 8.66 -31.56
N VAL A 70 -2.68 8.64 -32.78
CA VAL A 70 -1.89 7.52 -33.29
C VAL A 70 -0.61 7.30 -32.48
N ASN A 71 0.09 8.37 -32.06
CA ASN A 71 1.38 8.26 -31.40
C ASN A 71 1.23 7.75 -29.96
N SER A 72 0.32 8.33 -29.16
CA SER A 72 0.05 7.84 -27.79
C SER A 72 -0.48 6.40 -27.81
N LYS A 73 -1.37 6.08 -28.77
CA LYS A 73 -1.87 4.71 -28.97
C LYS A 73 -0.75 3.74 -29.34
N VAL A 74 0.22 4.14 -30.16
CA VAL A 74 1.40 3.34 -30.50
C VAL A 74 2.33 3.15 -29.31
N LYS A 75 2.60 4.20 -28.52
CA LYS A 75 3.37 4.08 -27.28
C LYS A 75 2.75 3.10 -26.29
N LEU A 76 1.43 3.12 -26.10
CA LEU A 76 0.73 2.09 -25.30
C LEU A 76 0.89 0.68 -25.89
N LEU A 77 0.77 0.50 -27.21
CA LEU A 77 0.94 -0.82 -27.85
C LEU A 77 2.38 -1.35 -27.71
N PHE A 78 3.37 -0.48 -27.85
CA PHE A 78 4.80 -0.77 -27.75
C PHE A 78 5.22 -1.00 -26.28
N GLY A 79 5.02 0.00 -25.41
CA GLY A 79 5.35 -0.03 -23.99
C GLY A 79 4.71 -1.22 -23.27
N LEU A 80 3.42 -1.48 -23.48
CA LEU A 80 2.74 -2.62 -22.86
C LEU A 80 3.02 -3.97 -23.54
N SER A 81 3.81 -4.00 -24.62
CA SER A 81 4.13 -5.21 -25.38
C SER A 81 2.89 -5.94 -25.92
N VAL A 82 1.94 -5.19 -26.49
CA VAL A 82 0.63 -5.69 -26.93
C VAL A 82 0.74 -6.48 -28.23
N THR A 83 0.07 -7.63 -28.31
CA THR A 83 -0.09 -8.39 -29.56
C THR A 83 -1.09 -7.68 -30.47
N VAL A 84 -0.59 -7.12 -31.59
CA VAL A 84 -1.39 -6.30 -32.52
C VAL A 84 -2.10 -7.19 -33.54
N ASN A 85 -3.42 -7.05 -33.61
CA ASN A 85 -4.25 -7.78 -34.58
C ASN A 85 -4.03 -7.27 -36.04
N ALA A 86 -4.52 -8.02 -37.04
CA ALA A 86 -4.24 -7.72 -38.44
C ALA A 86 -4.85 -6.39 -38.93
N LYS A 87 -6.00 -5.99 -38.38
CA LYS A 87 -6.65 -4.72 -38.70
C LYS A 87 -5.84 -3.53 -38.18
N CYS A 88 -5.52 -3.54 -36.89
CA CYS A 88 -4.74 -2.46 -36.26
C CYS A 88 -3.33 -2.34 -36.87
N LEU A 89 -2.66 -3.47 -37.18
CA LEU A 89 -1.35 -3.42 -37.85
C LEU A 89 -1.43 -2.84 -39.27
N LYS A 90 -2.53 -3.07 -40.01
CA LYS A 90 -2.76 -2.42 -41.31
C LYS A 90 -3.03 -0.92 -41.14
N GLU A 91 -3.83 -0.53 -40.16
CA GLU A 91 -4.13 0.87 -39.85
C GLU A 91 -2.84 1.67 -39.54
N LEU A 92 -1.95 1.12 -38.70
CA LEU A 92 -0.66 1.75 -38.38
C LEU A 92 0.28 1.81 -39.60
N ARG A 93 0.35 0.75 -40.42
CA ARG A 93 1.22 0.70 -41.60
C ARG A 93 0.80 1.63 -42.75
N ASN A 94 -0.37 2.28 -42.66
CA ASN A 94 -0.76 3.34 -43.60
C ASN A 94 -0.03 4.68 -43.30
N VAL A 95 0.48 4.87 -42.08
CA VAL A 95 1.03 6.16 -41.61
C VAL A 95 2.44 6.05 -41.02
N ALA A 96 2.98 4.83 -40.93
CA ALA A 96 4.29 4.54 -40.35
C ALA A 96 4.92 3.27 -40.95
N HIS A 97 6.24 3.18 -40.90
CA HIS A 97 6.96 1.91 -41.02
C HIS A 97 6.89 1.17 -39.67
N VAL A 98 6.45 -0.10 -39.68
CA VAL A 98 6.15 -0.86 -38.45
C VAL A 98 6.58 -2.33 -38.55
N ASP A 99 7.52 -2.75 -37.71
CA ASP A 99 7.94 -4.15 -37.55
C ASP A 99 7.32 -4.80 -36.31
N VAL A 100 7.16 -6.12 -36.36
CA VAL A 100 6.59 -6.90 -35.25
C VAL A 100 7.34 -8.21 -35.01
N ASP A 101 7.41 -8.64 -33.76
CA ASP A 101 8.03 -9.91 -33.37
C ASP A 101 7.18 -11.15 -33.74
N LYS A 102 7.73 -12.35 -33.46
CA LYS A 102 7.04 -13.64 -33.62
C LYS A 102 5.73 -13.78 -32.82
N ARG A 103 5.41 -12.84 -31.92
CA ARG A 103 4.17 -12.74 -31.13
C ARG A 103 3.30 -11.55 -31.54
N ARG A 104 3.61 -10.93 -32.69
CA ARG A 104 2.96 -9.76 -33.29
C ARG A 104 2.99 -8.50 -32.40
N ARG A 105 4.04 -8.31 -31.60
CA ARG A 105 4.27 -7.13 -30.76
C ARG A 105 5.20 -6.17 -31.49
N ILE A 106 4.95 -4.85 -31.43
CA ILE A 106 5.69 -3.83 -32.21
C ILE A 106 7.14 -3.74 -31.72
N THR A 107 8.11 -4.14 -32.54
CA THR A 107 9.54 -3.99 -32.22
C THR A 107 10.15 -2.71 -32.78
N LYS A 108 9.55 -2.15 -33.83
CA LYS A 108 9.98 -0.91 -34.47
C LYS A 108 8.77 -0.14 -34.98
N TYR A 109 8.76 1.17 -34.76
CA TYR A 109 7.79 2.10 -35.31
C TYR A 109 8.50 3.38 -35.70
N ILE A 110 8.29 3.85 -36.94
CA ILE A 110 8.77 5.15 -37.42
C ILE A 110 7.61 5.81 -38.16
N ALA A 111 7.07 6.90 -37.60
CA ALA A 111 6.00 7.66 -38.24
C ALA A 111 6.50 8.32 -39.53
N ASN A 112 5.68 8.31 -40.60
CA ASN A 112 6.07 8.85 -41.91
C ASN A 112 6.32 10.38 -41.89
N ASN A 113 5.84 11.08 -40.85
CA ASN A 113 6.07 12.50 -40.61
C ASN A 113 7.24 12.79 -39.64
N GLY A 114 8.01 11.77 -39.23
CA GLY A 114 9.11 11.88 -38.27
C GLY A 114 8.71 12.13 -36.80
N SER A 115 7.42 12.28 -36.49
CA SER A 115 6.97 12.73 -35.15
C SER A 115 7.17 11.73 -34.00
N LEU A 116 7.43 10.46 -34.31
CA LEU A 116 7.71 9.41 -33.32
C LEU A 116 8.56 8.31 -33.95
N ARG A 117 9.65 7.94 -33.26
CA ARG A 117 10.46 6.74 -33.50
C ARG A 117 10.52 5.93 -32.20
N LEU A 118 10.23 4.64 -32.28
CA LEU A 118 10.39 3.66 -31.20
C LEU A 118 11.08 2.42 -31.76
N GLU A 119 12.06 1.89 -31.05
CA GLU A 119 12.85 0.74 -31.51
C GLU A 119 13.38 -0.03 -30.30
N GLY A 120 12.97 -1.30 -30.14
CA GLY A 120 13.31 -2.07 -28.95
C GLY A 120 12.83 -3.52 -29.00
N SER A 121 13.49 -4.37 -28.19
CA SER A 121 13.25 -5.81 -28.17
C SER A 121 12.47 -6.26 -26.94
N HIS A 122 11.34 -6.93 -27.14
CA HIS A 122 10.49 -7.46 -26.07
C HIS A 122 11.00 -8.81 -25.49
N VAL A 123 12.31 -8.98 -25.37
CA VAL A 123 12.93 -10.12 -24.68
C VAL A 123 12.82 -9.96 -23.16
N LYS A 124 12.91 -11.08 -22.42
CA LYS A 124 13.08 -11.04 -20.96
C LYS A 124 14.54 -10.74 -20.65
N SER A 125 14.93 -9.47 -20.71
CA SER A 125 16.26 -9.03 -20.31
C SER A 125 16.49 -9.25 -18.81
N PHE A 126 17.14 -10.36 -18.45
CA PHE A 126 17.86 -10.51 -17.19
C PHE A 126 19.17 -9.67 -17.19
N GLN A 127 19.12 -8.50 -17.83
CA GLN A 127 20.24 -7.58 -17.93
C GLN A 127 20.15 -6.62 -16.74
N THR A 128 20.74 -7.06 -15.64
CA THR A 128 21.44 -6.19 -14.71
C THR A 128 22.12 -5.06 -15.49
N MET A 129 21.99 -3.81 -15.06
CA MET A 129 22.73 -2.70 -15.66
C MET A 129 24.23 -2.98 -15.56
N LYS A 130 24.83 -3.43 -16.65
CA LYS A 130 26.28 -3.48 -16.82
C LYS A 130 26.68 -2.26 -17.63
N THR A 131 27.72 -1.59 -17.17
CA THR A 131 28.09 -0.23 -17.58
C THR A 131 28.25 -0.09 -19.09
N ILE A 132 27.83 1.05 -19.64
CA ILE A 132 28.25 1.46 -20.97
C ILE A 132 29.75 1.74 -20.92
N THR A 133 30.53 0.85 -21.53
CA THR A 133 31.81 1.17 -22.15
C THR A 133 31.62 0.91 -23.63
N THR A 134 31.81 1.93 -24.45
CA THR A 134 32.05 1.75 -25.88
C THR A 134 33.32 0.90 -26.06
N ASP A 135 33.38 0.13 -27.12
CA ASP A 135 34.14 0.51 -28.31
C ASP A 135 33.70 -0.40 -29.47
N CYS A 136 34.31 -0.27 -30.64
CA CYS A 136 33.63 -0.47 -31.92
C CYS A 136 33.98 -1.78 -32.67
N ASP A 137 33.30 -1.92 -33.81
CA ASP A 137 33.70 -2.62 -35.04
C ASP A 137 33.49 -4.15 -35.19
N GLU A 138 32.67 -4.44 -36.22
CA GLU A 138 32.73 -5.50 -37.24
C GLU A 138 33.33 -6.90 -36.90
N GLU A 139 32.49 -7.93 -37.03
CA GLU A 139 32.56 -8.82 -38.21
C GLU A 139 31.29 -9.71 -38.34
N GLU A 140 30.95 -10.09 -39.58
CA GLU A 140 29.89 -11.09 -39.86
C GLU A 140 30.44 -12.52 -39.80
N LYS A 141 29.64 -13.48 -39.31
CA LYS A 141 29.71 -14.88 -39.74
C LYS A 141 28.38 -15.62 -39.58
N GLU A 142 27.95 -16.25 -40.66
CA GLU A 142 26.91 -17.27 -40.66
C GLU A 142 27.46 -18.59 -40.09
N CYS A 143 26.58 -19.42 -39.53
CA CYS A 143 26.75 -20.88 -39.50
C CYS A 143 25.38 -21.54 -39.66
N GLU A 144 25.29 -22.50 -40.58
CA GLU A 144 24.07 -23.23 -40.91
C GLU A 144 23.79 -24.40 -39.93
N LEU A 145 22.75 -25.19 -40.22
CA LEU A 145 22.39 -26.37 -39.43
C LEU A 145 23.27 -27.57 -39.79
N GLU A 146 23.65 -28.35 -38.77
CA GLU A 146 23.83 -29.80 -38.94
C GLU A 146 22.91 -30.57 -37.98
N ASN A 147 22.41 -31.72 -38.44
CA ASN A 147 21.59 -32.65 -37.67
C ASN A 147 22.43 -33.82 -37.18
N VAL A 148 22.31 -34.19 -35.90
CA VAL A 148 22.69 -35.52 -35.42
C VAL A 148 21.52 -36.15 -34.66
N HIS A 149 21.05 -37.29 -35.17
CA HIS A 149 20.05 -38.15 -34.51
C HIS A 149 20.74 -39.17 -33.59
N VAL A 150 20.29 -39.30 -32.34
CA VAL A 150 20.30 -40.59 -31.60
C VAL A 150 19.00 -40.76 -30.81
N ALA A 151 18.57 -42.01 -30.66
CA ALA A 151 17.26 -42.50 -30.20
C ALA A 151 16.92 -42.26 -28.69
N PRO A 152 15.66 -42.52 -28.25
CA PRO A 152 15.08 -41.99 -27.00
C PRO A 152 14.62 -43.08 -25.97
N VAL A 153 13.66 -42.72 -25.07
CA VAL A 153 12.88 -43.57 -24.13
C VAL A 153 13.54 -43.77 -22.73
N PRO A 154 12.80 -43.86 -21.59
CA PRO A 154 11.34 -43.91 -21.41
C PRO A 154 10.66 -42.76 -20.63
N LYS A 155 9.34 -42.66 -20.83
CA LYS A 155 8.40 -41.85 -20.04
C LYS A 155 8.09 -42.57 -18.71
N ARG A 156 8.02 -41.85 -17.58
CA ARG A 156 7.30 -42.36 -16.39
C ARG A 156 5.83 -41.92 -16.47
N SER A 157 4.91 -42.86 -16.26
CA SER A 157 3.47 -42.65 -16.42
C SER A 157 2.80 -42.10 -15.16
N ARG A 158 1.79 -41.24 -15.39
CA ARG A 158 0.68 -40.97 -14.46
C ARG A 158 0.09 -42.30 -13.98
N ARG A 159 -0.19 -42.43 -12.68
CA ARG A 159 -0.93 -43.57 -12.12
C ARG A 159 -1.97 -43.06 -11.13
N GLU A 160 -3.22 -43.14 -11.54
CA GLU A 160 -4.38 -42.89 -10.68
C GLU A 160 -4.78 -44.19 -9.96
N ARG A 161 -5.16 -44.04 -8.68
CA ARG A 161 -5.97 -44.96 -7.87
C ARG A 161 -6.75 -44.05 -6.91
N THR A 162 -8.05 -43.84 -7.13
CA THR A 162 -9.18 -44.69 -6.69
C THR A 162 -9.29 -44.77 -5.17
N ALA A 163 -10.49 -44.46 -4.66
CA ALA A 163 -10.83 -44.46 -3.24
C ALA A 163 -11.45 -45.81 -2.80
N ASP A 164 -11.95 -45.79 -1.56
CA ASP A 164 -12.94 -46.68 -0.93
C ASP A 164 -12.48 -47.97 -0.21
N GLU A 165 -13.26 -48.27 0.84
CA GLU A 165 -13.32 -49.43 1.75
C GLU A 165 -12.15 -49.65 2.74
N LEU A 166 -12.30 -49.31 4.05
CA LEU A 166 -12.89 -50.11 5.16
C LEU A 166 -12.06 -51.36 5.56
N ASN A 167 -11.95 -51.82 6.82
CA ASN A 167 -12.15 -51.26 8.18
C ASN A 167 -11.64 -52.34 9.19
N SER A 168 -11.42 -52.00 10.48
CA SER A 168 -11.20 -52.93 11.62
C SER A 168 -9.86 -53.74 11.63
N ASN A 169 -9.28 -54.18 12.78
CA ASN A 169 -9.65 -53.95 14.18
C ASN A 169 -8.44 -53.99 15.17
N LEU A 170 -8.67 -53.30 16.29
CA LEU A 170 -8.05 -53.29 17.63
C LEU A 170 -7.30 -54.55 18.15
N VAL A 171 -6.17 -54.32 18.84
CA VAL A 171 -5.75 -54.75 20.22
C VAL A 171 -4.45 -53.94 20.52
N ALA A 172 -4.27 -53.04 21.49
CA ALA A 172 -4.68 -52.90 22.91
C ALA A 172 -3.68 -53.52 23.93
N THR A 173 -3.06 -52.66 24.76
CA THR A 173 -2.52 -52.93 26.12
C THR A 173 -2.29 -51.59 26.82
N ASP A 174 -2.70 -51.47 28.07
CA ASP A 174 -2.89 -50.20 28.81
C ASP A 174 -1.85 -49.98 29.94
N ASN A 175 -2.25 -49.24 30.99
CA ASN A 175 -1.53 -48.81 32.23
C ASN A 175 -0.91 -47.40 32.12
N ASP A 176 -1.56 -46.27 32.46
CA ASP A 176 -2.71 -45.95 33.36
C ASP A 176 -2.37 -45.65 34.84
N GLU A 177 -3.33 -45.03 35.56
CA GLU A 177 -3.39 -44.65 36.99
C GLU A 177 -2.57 -43.41 37.45
N ASN A 178 -3.08 -42.42 38.22
CA ASN A 178 -4.43 -42.05 38.73
C ASN A 178 -4.53 -40.49 38.79
N GLU A 179 -5.68 -39.78 38.74
CA GLU A 179 -6.94 -39.80 39.55
C GLU A 179 -6.73 -39.34 41.03
N GLU A 180 -7.63 -38.63 41.73
CA GLU A 180 -9.06 -38.18 41.56
C GLU A 180 -9.17 -36.62 41.73
N VAL A 181 -10.20 -35.84 41.34
CA VAL A 181 -11.68 -35.94 41.19
C VAL A 181 -12.51 -35.69 42.47
N VAL A 182 -13.53 -34.80 42.38
CA VAL A 182 -14.90 -34.86 42.97
C VAL A 182 -15.64 -33.51 42.83
N THR A 183 -16.94 -33.51 42.49
CA THR A 183 -17.77 -32.30 42.26
C THR A 183 -19.23 -32.42 42.73
N ILE A 184 -19.71 -31.49 43.58
CA ILE A 184 -21.14 -31.19 43.90
C ILE A 184 -21.25 -29.68 44.28
N GLY A 185 -22.30 -28.89 43.99
CA GLY A 185 -23.47 -29.12 43.14
C GLY A 185 -24.81 -28.58 43.69
N GLY A 186 -25.13 -27.28 43.60
CA GLY A 186 -26.48 -26.76 43.96
C GLY A 186 -26.69 -25.24 44.03
N LYS A 187 -27.95 -24.78 43.86
CA LYS A 187 -28.49 -23.40 43.99
C LYS A 187 -30.04 -23.45 43.93
N PRO A 188 -30.81 -22.43 44.36
CA PRO A 188 -30.66 -21.47 45.46
C PRO A 188 -31.90 -21.50 46.42
N PRO A 189 -32.09 -20.52 47.32
CA PRO A 189 -33.34 -19.75 47.27
C PRO A 189 -33.18 -18.22 47.56
N LYS A 190 -34.31 -17.48 47.57
CA LYS A 190 -34.41 -16.01 47.77
C LYS A 190 -35.03 -15.66 49.13
N GLN A 191 -34.69 -14.50 49.71
CA GLN A 191 -35.58 -13.61 50.51
C GLN A 191 -34.86 -12.29 50.92
N GLN A 192 -35.50 -11.38 51.67
CA GLN A 192 -36.22 -10.19 51.16
C GLN A 192 -36.32 -9.09 52.27
N HIS A 193 -36.64 -7.83 51.92
CA HIS A 193 -37.03 -6.71 52.83
C HIS A 193 -35.94 -6.12 53.78
N GLN A 194 -36.00 -4.87 54.29
CA GLN A 194 -36.54 -3.56 53.82
C GLN A 194 -36.01 -2.41 54.73
N ASN A 195 -36.44 -1.15 54.46
CA ASN A 195 -36.30 0.10 55.25
C ASN A 195 -34.94 0.81 55.12
N VAL A 196 -34.79 2.09 54.74
CA VAL A 196 -35.65 3.30 54.71
C VAL A 196 -35.86 4.01 56.05
N ILE A 197 -35.13 5.13 56.23
CA ILE A 197 -35.56 6.38 56.89
C ILE A 197 -35.01 7.53 56.03
N ALA A 198 -35.75 8.64 55.90
CA ALA A 198 -35.32 9.85 55.19
C ALA A 198 -35.49 11.09 56.08
N VAL A 199 -34.63 12.10 55.93
CA VAL A 199 -34.74 13.43 56.56
C VAL A 199 -34.21 14.51 55.61
N GLU A 200 -35.06 15.52 55.36
CA GLU A 200 -34.88 16.80 54.67
C GLU A 200 -35.95 17.77 55.27
N PRO A 201 -36.01 19.10 54.99
CA PRO A 201 -35.25 19.93 54.03
C PRO A 201 -34.13 20.76 54.77
N GLU A 202 -33.69 22.01 54.53
CA GLU A 202 -34.12 23.26 53.82
C GLU A 202 -32.90 23.96 53.16
N VAL A 203 -32.97 24.52 51.95
CA VAL A 203 -33.52 25.85 51.53
C VAL A 203 -32.75 27.02 52.18
N ASN A 204 -32.11 27.96 51.46
CA ASN A 204 -31.90 28.21 50.00
C ASN A 204 -30.51 28.91 49.81
N ASP A 205 -30.02 29.45 48.69
CA ASP A 205 -30.49 29.77 47.32
C ASP A 205 -29.25 29.61 46.35
N GLU A 206 -29.09 30.11 45.12
CA GLU A 206 -29.83 31.07 44.28
C GLU A 206 -29.85 30.65 42.78
N THR A 207 -30.80 31.22 42.03
CA THR A 207 -31.00 31.23 40.57
C THR A 207 -29.99 30.55 39.62
N THR A 208 -30.51 29.67 38.76
CA THR A 208 -30.10 29.58 37.34
C THR A 208 -31.33 29.25 36.47
N LEU A 209 -31.56 30.03 35.41
CA LEU A 209 -32.76 29.91 34.57
C LEU A 209 -32.62 28.81 33.51
N ASN A 210 -33.47 27.78 33.60
CA ASN A 210 -33.66 26.79 32.54
C ASN A 210 -34.65 27.28 31.48
N ILE A 211 -34.32 27.14 30.19
CA ILE A 211 -35.30 27.10 29.11
C ILE A 211 -35.11 25.82 28.28
N ALA A 212 -35.85 24.78 28.70
CA ALA A 212 -36.33 23.63 27.95
C ALA A 212 -35.53 23.11 26.73
N PHE A 213 -34.73 22.05 26.95
CA PHE A 213 -34.53 21.04 25.91
C PHE A 213 -35.82 20.25 25.70
N ASN A 214 -36.42 20.37 24.51
CA ASN A 214 -37.61 19.60 24.16
C ASN A 214 -37.20 18.21 23.62
N LYS A 215 -37.47 17.14 24.38
CA LYS A 215 -37.19 15.77 23.92
C LYS A 215 -38.08 15.41 22.74
N LYS A 216 -37.48 14.93 21.65
CA LYS A 216 -38.07 13.86 20.83
C LYS A 216 -37.04 13.06 20.06
N ASP A 217 -37.36 11.77 19.94
CA ASP A 217 -36.93 10.83 18.91
C ASP A 217 -35.40 10.65 18.71
N HIS A 218 -34.84 9.70 19.46
CA HIS A 218 -33.59 9.03 19.07
C HIS A 218 -33.83 8.15 17.83
N PRO A 219 -33.14 8.38 16.71
CA PRO A 219 -32.54 7.29 15.96
C PRO A 219 -31.24 6.88 16.67
N GLU A 220 -31.01 5.58 16.82
CA GLU A 220 -29.69 5.05 17.17
C GLU A 220 -28.73 5.39 16.01
N GLN A 221 -27.82 6.34 16.21
CA GLN A 221 -26.79 6.58 15.20
C GLN A 221 -25.77 5.43 15.24
N PRO A 222 -25.50 4.76 14.11
CA PRO A 222 -24.45 3.76 14.07
C PRO A 222 -23.11 4.44 14.37
N ASN A 223 -22.26 3.79 15.16
CA ASN A 223 -20.96 4.31 15.61
C ASN A 223 -20.05 4.62 14.39
N ARG A 224 -20.15 5.85 13.86
CA ARG A 224 -19.35 6.33 12.74
C ARG A 224 -17.95 6.62 13.27
N LYS A 225 -17.06 5.63 13.15
CA LYS A 225 -15.62 5.78 13.39
C LYS A 225 -15.13 7.07 12.73
N LEU A 226 -14.46 7.91 13.51
CA LEU A 226 -13.95 9.18 13.02
C LEU A 226 -12.72 8.97 12.13
N THR A 227 -12.61 9.75 11.06
CA THR A 227 -11.66 9.53 9.97
C THR A 227 -10.80 10.76 9.70
N LEU A 228 -9.50 10.55 9.48
CA LEU A 228 -8.53 11.61 9.22
C LEU A 228 -8.83 12.28 7.85
N PRO A 229 -9.09 13.60 7.79
CA PRO A 229 -9.43 14.28 6.54
C PRO A 229 -8.33 14.21 5.47
N LEU A 230 -8.71 14.28 4.19
CA LEU A 230 -7.78 14.14 3.07
C LEU A 230 -6.69 15.23 3.04
N ALA A 231 -7.02 16.47 3.45
CA ALA A 231 -6.06 17.55 3.61
C ALA A 231 -5.03 17.22 4.71
N SER A 232 -5.51 16.87 5.92
CA SER A 232 -4.67 16.51 7.07
C SER A 232 -3.76 15.31 6.79
N LYS A 233 -4.20 14.32 5.99
CA LYS A 233 -3.32 13.25 5.48
C LYS A 233 -2.17 13.81 4.64
N LYS A 234 -2.47 14.67 3.67
CA LYS A 234 -1.49 15.28 2.76
C LYS A 234 -0.47 16.11 3.54
N GLU A 235 -0.96 16.99 4.41
CA GLU A 235 -0.16 17.85 5.30
C GLU A 235 0.77 17.01 6.18
N PHE A 236 0.26 15.94 6.81
CA PHE A 236 1.07 15.05 7.62
C PHE A 236 2.12 14.28 6.80
N LEU A 237 1.81 13.85 5.58
CA LEU A 237 2.79 13.20 4.69
C LEU A 237 3.89 14.17 4.24
N HIS A 238 3.57 15.43 3.93
CA HIS A 238 4.58 16.47 3.71
C HIS A 238 5.42 16.70 4.98
N PHE A 239 4.79 16.78 6.15
CA PHE A 239 5.47 16.96 7.42
C PHE A 239 6.48 15.84 7.73
N LEU A 240 6.13 14.58 7.44
CA LEU A 240 7.04 13.44 7.57
C LEU A 240 8.21 13.54 6.57
N LEU A 241 7.94 13.95 5.33
CA LEU A 241 8.96 14.16 4.30
C LEU A 241 9.96 15.29 4.68
N ASP A 242 9.48 16.37 5.30
CA ASP A 242 10.32 17.47 5.75
C ASP A 242 11.06 17.15 7.06
N SER A 243 10.45 16.41 7.98
CA SER A 243 11.12 15.88 9.18
C SER A 243 12.36 15.04 8.83
N ILE A 244 12.29 14.24 7.76
CA ILE A 244 13.43 13.44 7.25
C ILE A 244 14.59 14.33 6.81
N LYS A 245 14.30 15.48 6.18
CA LYS A 245 15.30 16.47 5.75
C LYS A 245 15.90 17.20 6.96
N VAL A 246 15.05 17.72 7.85
CA VAL A 246 15.44 18.50 9.05
C VAL A 246 16.34 17.68 9.97
N MET A 247 16.02 16.40 10.20
CA MET A 247 16.83 15.51 11.03
C MET A 247 18.06 14.92 10.31
N ASN A 248 18.27 15.24 9.02
CA ASN A 248 19.29 14.65 8.16
C ASN A 248 19.38 13.12 8.33
N LEU A 249 18.28 12.43 8.05
CA LEU A 249 18.19 10.98 8.16
C LEU A 249 18.56 10.31 6.83
N PRO A 250 19.55 9.39 6.77
CA PRO A 250 19.83 8.56 5.60
C PRO A 250 18.71 7.52 5.38
N VAL A 251 17.55 8.01 4.96
CA VAL A 251 16.34 7.23 4.73
C VAL A 251 16.42 6.43 3.42
N ASN A 252 15.90 5.20 3.46
CA ASN A 252 15.81 4.34 2.29
C ASN A 252 15.01 5.02 1.17
N LYS A 253 15.53 5.02 -0.07
CA LYS A 253 14.86 5.54 -1.27
C LYS A 253 13.43 5.01 -1.43
N ASN A 254 13.17 3.77 -1.03
CA ASN A 254 11.83 3.16 -1.05
C ASN A 254 10.81 3.89 -0.16
N MET A 255 11.25 4.45 0.98
CA MET A 255 10.38 5.20 1.89
C MET A 255 10.07 6.61 1.35
N LEU A 256 11.04 7.27 0.72
CA LEU A 256 10.83 8.53 0.01
C LEU A 256 9.90 8.35 -1.20
N ALA A 257 10.07 7.25 -1.95
CA ALA A 257 9.16 6.87 -3.03
C ALA A 257 7.74 6.58 -2.52
N ARG A 258 7.60 5.90 -1.36
CA ARG A 258 6.30 5.71 -0.69
C ARG A 258 5.63 7.05 -0.33
N LEU A 259 6.37 7.94 0.33
CA LEU A 259 5.89 9.28 0.72
C LEU A 259 5.40 10.08 -0.49
N ASN A 260 6.27 10.25 -1.49
CA ASN A 260 5.95 11.03 -2.69
C ASN A 260 4.81 10.40 -3.50
N GLY A 261 4.77 9.07 -3.61
CA GLY A 261 3.70 8.35 -4.30
C GLY A 261 2.33 8.47 -3.63
N MET A 262 2.28 8.51 -2.29
CA MET A 262 1.03 8.79 -1.56
C MET A 262 0.60 10.25 -1.70
N ILE A 263 1.53 11.21 -1.62
CA ILE A 263 1.24 12.65 -1.82
C ILE A 263 0.68 12.91 -3.22
N ALA A 264 1.38 12.46 -4.27
CA ALA A 264 0.95 12.65 -5.66
C ALA A 264 -0.41 12.01 -5.95
N LYS A 265 -0.72 10.88 -5.30
CA LYS A 265 -2.03 10.22 -5.41
C LYS A 265 -3.14 11.02 -4.74
N ILE A 266 -2.89 11.63 -3.58
CA ILE A 266 -3.83 12.56 -2.94
C ILE A 266 -4.07 13.78 -3.86
N GLU A 267 -3.04 14.26 -4.55
CA GLU A 267 -3.17 15.35 -5.53
C GLU A 267 -3.98 14.94 -6.77
N GLU A 268 -3.84 13.71 -7.27
CA GLU A 268 -4.67 13.20 -8.36
C GLU A 268 -6.14 13.00 -7.92
N PHE A 269 -6.39 12.53 -6.69
CA PHE A 269 -7.75 12.54 -6.10
C PHE A 269 -8.34 13.96 -6.03
N GLN A 270 -7.56 14.95 -5.56
CA GLN A 270 -7.99 16.35 -5.43
C GLN A 270 -8.32 16.99 -6.78
N THR A 271 -7.44 16.83 -7.78
CA THR A 271 -7.63 17.40 -9.13
C THR A 271 -8.79 16.77 -9.90
N LEU A 272 -9.09 15.50 -9.69
CA LEU A 272 -10.26 14.82 -10.27
C LEU A 272 -11.56 15.06 -9.48
N GLY A 273 -11.53 15.81 -8.38
CA GLY A 273 -12.68 16.05 -7.50
C GLY A 273 -13.17 14.82 -6.74
N LEU A 274 -12.34 13.77 -6.64
CA LEU A 274 -12.71 12.46 -6.10
C LEU A 274 -12.44 12.38 -4.59
N GLN A 275 -13.51 12.51 -3.80
CA GLN A 275 -13.47 12.38 -2.33
C GLN A 275 -13.32 10.93 -1.81
N VAL A 276 -13.08 9.95 -2.68
CA VAL A 276 -13.15 8.51 -2.37
C VAL A 276 -11.76 7.92 -2.14
N GLU A 277 -11.03 8.47 -1.16
CA GLU A 277 -9.85 7.80 -0.61
C GLU A 277 -10.24 6.92 0.58
N ARG A 278 -9.49 5.84 0.84
CA ARG A 278 -9.65 5.02 2.05
C ARG A 278 -9.57 5.88 3.32
N ASN A 279 -10.59 5.76 4.15
CA ASN A 279 -10.61 6.37 5.48
C ASN A 279 -9.51 5.78 6.38
N VAL A 280 -8.69 6.66 6.97
CA VAL A 280 -7.78 6.33 8.07
C VAL A 280 -8.51 6.64 9.36
N GLU A 281 -8.77 5.64 10.20
CA GLU A 281 -9.46 5.82 11.49
C GLU A 281 -8.54 6.59 12.46
N ILE A 282 -9.05 7.65 13.11
CA ILE A 282 -8.22 8.51 13.98
C ILE A 282 -7.64 7.73 15.18
N GLU A 283 -8.40 6.78 15.74
CA GLU A 283 -7.92 5.87 16.80
C GLU A 283 -6.68 5.06 16.38
N LYS A 284 -6.66 4.60 15.11
CA LYS A 284 -5.50 3.88 14.55
C LYS A 284 -4.32 4.83 14.35
N PHE A 285 -4.57 6.05 13.87
CA PHE A 285 -3.54 7.06 13.69
C PHE A 285 -2.86 7.44 15.02
N HIS A 286 -3.67 7.72 16.04
CA HIS A 286 -3.23 7.90 17.42
C HIS A 286 -2.36 6.73 17.90
N THR A 287 -2.84 5.49 17.73
CA THR A 287 -2.11 4.28 18.16
C THR A 287 -0.76 4.13 17.46
N MET A 288 -0.68 4.37 16.14
CA MET A 288 0.54 4.17 15.36
C MET A 288 1.59 5.24 15.64
N VAL A 289 1.19 6.52 15.79
CA VAL A 289 2.10 7.61 16.17
C VAL A 289 2.58 7.44 17.61
N LEU A 290 1.69 7.14 18.57
CA LEU A 290 2.07 6.91 19.96
C LEU A 290 2.98 5.69 20.13
N SER A 291 2.77 4.63 19.34
CA SER A 291 3.67 3.46 19.28
C SER A 291 5.06 3.85 18.78
N ALA A 292 5.15 4.58 17.66
CA ALA A 292 6.40 5.05 17.08
C ALA A 292 7.20 5.96 18.04
N VAL A 293 6.50 6.85 18.75
CA VAL A 293 7.06 7.69 19.83
C VAL A 293 7.55 6.84 21.00
N THR A 294 6.72 5.93 21.51
CA THR A 294 7.06 5.04 22.63
C THR A 294 8.27 4.15 22.34
N VAL A 295 8.34 3.60 21.12
CA VAL A 295 9.49 2.80 20.65
C VAL A 295 10.75 3.66 20.58
N SER A 296 10.64 4.90 20.09
CA SER A 296 11.78 5.82 20.01
C SER A 296 12.32 6.20 21.38
N VAL A 297 11.45 6.54 22.34
CA VAL A 297 11.82 6.83 23.74
C VAL A 297 12.49 5.62 24.41
N LYS A 298 11.91 4.41 24.27
CA LYS A 298 12.45 3.19 24.88
C LYS A 298 13.78 2.73 24.30
N ASN A 299 14.10 3.10 23.05
CA ASN A 299 15.37 2.78 22.40
C ASN A 299 16.38 3.95 22.44
N ALA A 300 16.07 5.03 23.16
CA ALA A 300 16.95 6.19 23.26
C ALA A 300 17.98 6.00 24.39
N THR A 301 19.22 6.43 24.17
CA THR A 301 20.30 6.34 25.16
C THR A 301 21.15 7.61 25.20
N GLU A 302 21.87 7.84 26.29
CA GLU A 302 22.80 8.99 26.43
C GLU A 302 24.10 8.82 25.63
N ARG A 303 24.29 7.68 24.92
CA ARG A 303 25.51 7.44 24.14
C ARG A 303 25.48 8.23 22.83
N ASN A 304 26.44 9.13 22.70
CA ASN A 304 26.72 9.84 21.45
C ASN A 304 27.31 8.87 20.42
N HIS A 305 26.54 8.63 19.35
CA HIS A 305 26.97 7.95 18.13
C HIS A 305 26.70 8.85 16.92
N GLU A 306 27.52 8.75 15.87
CA GLU A 306 27.35 9.53 14.63
C GLU A 306 25.98 9.26 13.97
N ASP A 307 25.56 8.00 13.95
CA ASP A 307 24.24 7.52 13.54
C ASP A 307 23.13 7.72 14.59
N SER A 308 23.24 8.76 15.45
CA SER A 308 22.18 9.12 16.39
C SER A 308 21.74 10.58 16.25
N ARG A 309 20.47 10.85 16.55
CA ARG A 309 19.86 12.20 16.59
C ARG A 309 19.22 12.44 17.95
N SER A 310 18.95 13.70 18.32
CA SER A 310 18.32 14.00 19.61
C SER A 310 16.93 13.37 19.70
N LEU A 311 16.61 12.71 20.81
CA LEU A 311 15.24 12.29 21.11
C LEU A 311 14.34 13.53 21.20
N ARG A 312 14.84 14.60 21.81
CA ARG A 312 14.11 15.85 22.03
C ARG A 312 13.71 16.53 20.71
N GLU A 313 14.59 16.54 19.71
CA GLU A 313 14.29 17.06 18.36
C GLU A 313 13.24 16.21 17.64
N PHE A 314 13.36 14.87 17.73
CA PHE A 314 12.37 13.96 17.15
C PHE A 314 10.99 14.14 17.80
N LEU A 315 10.92 14.23 19.13
CA LEU A 315 9.67 14.44 19.86
C LEU A 315 9.04 15.81 19.56
N MET A 316 9.84 16.89 19.49
CA MET A 316 9.36 18.20 19.04
C MET A 316 8.78 18.16 17.62
N LEU A 317 9.42 17.43 16.69
CA LEU A 317 8.88 17.26 15.34
C LEU A 317 7.56 16.48 15.38
N MET A 318 7.49 15.33 16.08
CA MET A 318 6.24 14.58 16.19
C MET A 318 5.12 15.40 16.86
N GLU A 319 5.43 16.26 17.84
CA GLU A 319 4.46 17.18 18.44
C GLU A 319 3.97 18.22 17.45
N MET A 320 4.89 18.94 16.80
CA MET A 320 4.57 19.97 15.79
C MET A 320 3.72 19.41 14.65
N GLY A 321 4.07 18.23 14.12
CA GLY A 321 3.34 17.58 13.03
C GLY A 321 1.93 17.13 13.40
N ILE A 322 1.62 16.96 14.69
CA ILE A 322 0.27 16.66 15.19
C ILE A 322 -0.49 17.95 15.56
N LEU A 323 0.20 19.00 15.99
CA LEU A 323 -0.39 20.33 16.19
C LEU A 323 -0.85 20.96 14.87
N THR A 324 -0.05 20.84 13.79
CA THR A 324 -0.36 21.42 12.48
C THR A 324 -1.59 20.84 11.77
N LEU A 325 -2.20 19.77 12.31
CA LEU A 325 -3.42 19.19 11.76
C LEU A 325 -4.70 19.86 12.30
N GLU A 326 -4.58 20.64 13.38
CA GLU A 326 -5.67 21.39 14.04
C GLU A 326 -6.90 20.56 14.47
N LEU A 327 -6.76 19.23 14.54
CA LEU A 327 -7.84 18.30 14.91
C LEU A 327 -7.99 18.15 16.45
N PRO A 328 -9.14 18.50 17.05
CA PRO A 328 -9.36 18.34 18.50
C PRO A 328 -9.21 16.91 19.00
N GLU A 329 -9.49 15.92 18.17
CA GLU A 329 -9.48 14.50 18.54
C GLU A 329 -8.06 13.91 18.61
N LEU A 330 -7.04 14.73 18.34
CA LEU A 330 -5.63 14.42 18.56
C LEU A 330 -5.08 15.04 19.86
N GLN A 331 -5.88 15.71 20.68
CA GLN A 331 -5.43 16.34 21.93
C GLN A 331 -4.77 15.36 22.91
N GLU A 332 -5.31 14.14 23.11
CA GLU A 332 -4.66 13.11 23.94
C GLU A 332 -3.28 12.71 23.36
N LEU A 333 -3.17 12.60 22.03
CA LEU A 333 -1.89 12.30 21.37
C LEU A 333 -0.87 13.42 21.61
N GLN A 334 -1.29 14.68 21.47
CA GLN A 334 -0.46 15.85 21.77
C GLN A 334 0.02 15.83 23.22
N ILE A 335 -0.88 15.57 24.19
CA ILE A 335 -0.55 15.43 25.61
C ILE A 335 0.50 14.33 25.82
N ARG A 336 0.33 13.13 25.24
CA ARG A 336 1.31 12.02 25.40
C ARG A 336 2.68 12.32 24.81
N ILE A 337 2.75 13.00 23.68
CA ILE A 337 4.04 13.41 23.09
C ILE A 337 4.68 14.50 23.97
N ASN A 338 3.88 15.44 24.47
CA ASN A 338 4.33 16.52 25.35
C ASN A 338 4.82 16.01 26.73
N GLU A 339 4.15 15.01 27.31
CA GLU A 339 4.60 14.27 28.49
C GLU A 339 6.01 13.69 28.26
N ALA A 340 6.19 12.94 27.16
CA ALA A 340 7.48 12.33 26.82
C ALA A 340 8.58 13.36 26.50
N LEU A 341 8.21 14.53 25.95
CA LEU A 341 9.11 15.64 25.66
C LEU A 341 9.52 16.43 26.91
N LYS A 342 8.66 16.53 27.93
CA LYS A 342 8.93 17.22 29.20
C LYS A 342 9.64 16.36 30.23
N ASP A 343 9.58 15.03 30.11
CA ASP A 343 10.30 14.09 30.97
C ASP A 343 11.80 14.45 31.09
N PRO A 344 12.31 14.77 32.30
CA PRO A 344 13.72 15.07 32.54
C PRO A 344 14.66 13.95 32.08
N ALA A 345 14.22 12.68 32.15
CA ALA A 345 15.02 11.55 31.73
C ALA A 345 15.20 11.47 30.20
N ASN A 346 14.50 12.28 29.40
CA ASN A 346 14.57 12.23 27.93
C ASN A 346 15.38 13.38 27.30
N GLN A 347 15.71 14.44 28.05
CA GLN A 347 16.30 15.66 27.49
C GLN A 347 17.64 15.43 26.77
N ASN A 348 18.51 14.60 27.35
CA ASN A 348 19.86 14.32 26.85
C ASN A 348 19.96 13.00 26.05
N LYS A 349 18.86 12.26 25.90
CA LYS A 349 18.88 10.98 25.18
C LYS A 349 18.91 11.19 23.67
N ARG A 350 19.54 10.25 22.97
CA ARG A 350 19.63 10.18 21.51
C ARG A 350 19.06 8.87 20.99
N VAL A 351 18.36 8.94 19.87
CA VAL A 351 17.79 7.77 19.18
C VAL A 351 18.68 7.43 17.99
N HIS A 352 18.97 6.15 17.80
CA HIS A 352 19.68 5.68 16.61
C HIS A 352 18.83 5.91 15.35
N VAL A 353 19.44 6.39 14.27
CA VAL A 353 18.79 6.74 12.99
C VAL A 353 17.90 5.61 12.46
N SER A 354 18.36 4.36 12.53
CA SER A 354 17.57 3.20 12.07
C SER A 354 16.30 2.94 12.90
N ASN A 355 16.24 3.39 14.15
CA ASN A 355 15.05 3.30 14.99
C ASN A 355 14.08 4.45 14.71
N ILE A 356 14.58 5.65 14.40
CA ILE A 356 13.75 6.75 13.87
C ILE A 356 13.16 6.33 12.51
N GLY A 357 13.96 5.71 11.64
CA GLY A 357 13.49 5.14 10.37
C GLY A 357 12.32 4.16 10.56
N LYS A 358 12.45 3.18 11.47
CA LYS A 358 11.37 2.24 11.81
C LYS A 358 10.14 2.93 12.42
N ALA A 359 10.33 3.98 13.22
CA ALA A 359 9.24 4.76 13.79
C ALA A 359 8.44 5.47 12.67
N LEU A 360 9.13 6.09 11.72
CA LEU A 360 8.53 6.70 10.53
C LEU A 360 7.88 5.65 9.61
N GLU A 361 8.49 4.49 9.40
CA GLU A 361 7.88 3.37 8.66
C GLU A 361 6.60 2.86 9.33
N THR A 362 6.60 2.75 10.66
CA THR A 362 5.42 2.36 11.45
C THR A 362 4.29 3.35 11.22
N ILE A 363 4.58 4.65 11.26
CA ILE A 363 3.60 5.70 10.96
C ILE A 363 3.12 5.60 9.49
N LEU A 364 4.02 5.43 8.52
CA LEU A 364 3.68 5.33 7.09
C LEU A 364 2.89 4.07 6.73
N ASP A 365 2.98 3.01 7.54
CA ASP A 365 2.23 1.77 7.38
C ASP A 365 0.73 1.90 7.77
N ILE A 366 0.26 3.04 8.29
CA ILE A 366 -1.19 3.29 8.42
C ILE A 366 -1.84 3.78 7.12
N PHE A 367 -1.10 4.56 6.33
CA PHE A 367 -1.57 5.09 5.05
C PHE A 367 -1.50 4.03 3.94
N VAL A 368 -0.57 3.08 4.06
CA VAL A 368 -0.44 1.93 3.15
C VAL A 368 -1.33 0.77 3.60
N THR A 369 -2.19 0.28 2.71
CA THR A 369 -3.09 -0.84 3.07
C THR A 369 -2.36 -2.18 3.07
N LYS A 370 -2.09 -2.71 4.25
CA LYS A 370 -2.03 -4.17 4.47
C LYS A 370 -3.46 -4.72 4.63
N ARG A 371 -3.69 -5.94 4.14
CA ARG A 371 -4.94 -6.70 4.29
C ARG A 371 -4.74 -7.81 5.31
#